data_AF-A0A7G2MG47-F1
#
_entry.id   AF-A0A7G2MG47-F1
#
_cell.length_a   1.000
_cell.length_b   1.000
_cell.length_c   1.000
_cell.angle_alpha   90.00
_cell.angle_beta   90.00
_cell.angle_gamma   90.00
#
_symmetry.space_group_name_H-M   'P 1'
#
loop_
_entity.id
_entity.type
_entity.pdbx_description
1 polymer ?
#
loop_
_entity_poly.entity_id
_entity_poly.type
_entity_poly.pdbx_seq_one_letter_code
_entity_poly.pdbx_strand_id
1 'polypeptide(L)'
;MTRVCAQEHRHKIDSVNNIVLYFKIDGAILDSTYMGNSKSLKKLDELIKNKLIISNLDSIIIVASSSPDGNEVYNLNLSKKRAESVKTYITGKYPMIKNKLIRALYTGENWTDFKRMIETDKNIPYREKLISIINSNRENGAKEWLIKTLANGEPWRYIKKNFLPQLRAGAVCVIYYKREPVKETPKEVQKEEEKVLTPPWEPEPVTSSTPVIITKPLFAIKTNLLYDALSAVNLEIEVPVGKRWSVAAEGIFPWWKASRADWTMQLLAGHATVKYWLGDRDARDVLTGWNIGLYGGAGKYDLQFFDKDGEQGDFFDAGIQGAYAHKIGKCFRMEYSLGVGYLQRDSKKYDKANDTMHGDIKVFRYPWEVKRRQWFGPTSAKISLVWLLNKKTVKKEGGVK
;
A
#
# COMPACT_ATOMS: atom_id res chain seq x y z
N MET A 1 3.14 -6.80 3.79
CA MET A 1 2.51 -6.16 2.62
C MET A 1 3.44 -6.32 1.44
N THR A 2 3.09 -7.21 0.53
CA THR A 2 3.93 -7.67 -0.57
C THR A 2 4.11 -6.53 -1.58
N ARG A 3 5.22 -5.81 -1.48
CA ARG A 3 5.72 -4.98 -2.59
C ARG A 3 6.05 -5.95 -3.72
N VAL A 4 5.15 -6.04 -4.71
CA VAL A 4 5.43 -6.79 -5.93
C VAL A 4 6.44 -5.96 -6.71
N CYS A 5 7.72 -6.31 -6.58
CA CYS A 5 8.80 -5.82 -7.42
C CYS A 5 8.60 -6.48 -8.80
N ALA A 6 7.87 -5.83 -9.70
CA ALA A 6 7.47 -6.41 -10.99
C ALA A 6 8.61 -6.55 -12.02
N GLN A 7 9.87 -6.33 -11.64
CA GLN A 7 10.96 -6.16 -12.62
C GLN A 7 12.16 -7.08 -12.44
N GLU A 8 12.21 -7.92 -11.41
CA GLU A 8 13.30 -8.90 -11.23
C GLU A 8 13.05 -10.27 -11.89
N HIS A 9 11.94 -10.45 -12.60
CA HIS A 9 11.68 -11.69 -13.35
C HIS A 9 11.59 -11.43 -14.86
N ARG A 10 12.66 -10.90 -15.44
CA ARG A 10 13.04 -11.26 -16.83
C ARG A 10 13.85 -12.56 -16.81
N HIS A 11 13.27 -13.64 -16.29
CA HIS A 11 13.78 -14.97 -16.61
C HIS A 11 13.12 -15.44 -17.90
N LYS A 12 13.88 -15.33 -19.01
CA LYS A 12 13.98 -16.20 -20.20
C LYS A 12 12.80 -17.12 -20.66
N ILE A 13 11.58 -16.90 -20.20
CA ILE A 13 10.36 -17.63 -20.54
C ILE A 13 9.35 -16.57 -21.01
N ASP A 14 8.86 -16.74 -22.24
CA ASP A 14 7.70 -16.06 -22.84
C ASP A 14 7.83 -14.61 -23.28
N SER A 15 8.68 -14.35 -24.28
CA SER A 15 8.47 -13.25 -25.22
C SER A 15 7.19 -13.39 -26.07
N VAL A 16 6.52 -14.56 -26.04
CA VAL A 16 5.38 -14.90 -26.93
C VAL A 16 4.03 -14.42 -26.37
N ASN A 17 3.85 -14.35 -25.05
CA ASN A 17 2.54 -14.12 -24.39
C ASN A 17 2.32 -12.69 -23.85
N ASN A 18 3.20 -11.75 -24.18
CA ASN A 18 3.06 -10.35 -23.77
C ASN A 18 2.21 -9.57 -24.78
N ILE A 19 1.20 -8.87 -24.27
CA ILE A 19 0.30 -8.01 -25.04
C ILE A 19 0.38 -6.60 -24.49
N VAL A 20 0.71 -5.63 -25.35
CA VAL A 20 0.86 -4.22 -24.97
C VAL A 20 -0.36 -3.44 -25.44
N LEU A 21 -0.97 -2.68 -24.54
CA LEU A 21 -2.14 -1.84 -24.80
C LEU A 21 -1.81 -0.37 -24.54
N TYR A 22 -2.19 0.48 -25.48
CA TYR A 22 -1.95 1.91 -25.49
C TYR A 22 -3.19 2.67 -25.05
N PHE A 23 -2.99 3.80 -24.38
CA PHE A 23 -4.06 4.68 -23.95
C PHE A 23 -3.79 6.09 -24.46
N LYS A 24 -4.86 6.83 -24.76
CA LYS A 24 -4.76 8.26 -25.10
C LYS A 24 -4.09 9.03 -23.96
N ILE A 25 -3.47 10.16 -24.30
CA ILE A 25 -2.94 11.08 -23.31
C ILE A 25 -4.04 11.42 -22.32
N ASP A 26 -3.72 11.33 -21.03
CA ASP A 26 -4.66 11.56 -19.93
C ASP A 26 -5.88 10.63 -19.88
N GLY A 27 -5.92 9.63 -20.76
CA GLY A 27 -7.01 8.67 -20.87
C GLY A 27 -6.76 7.40 -20.05
N ALA A 28 -7.84 6.89 -19.46
CA ALA A 28 -7.88 5.59 -18.79
C ALA A 28 -8.82 4.58 -19.46
N ILE A 29 -9.52 4.99 -20.52
CA ILE A 29 -10.47 4.14 -21.25
C ILE A 29 -9.72 3.41 -22.37
N LEU A 30 -9.84 2.09 -22.40
CA LEU A 30 -9.27 1.27 -23.46
C LEU A 30 -10.03 1.50 -24.77
N ASP A 31 -9.35 2.12 -25.74
CA ASP A 31 -9.85 2.33 -27.11
C ASP A 31 -9.22 1.29 -28.04
N SER A 32 -10.02 0.40 -28.60
CA SER A 32 -9.55 -0.68 -29.49
C SER A 32 -8.95 -0.17 -30.81
N THR A 33 -9.27 1.06 -31.21
CA THR A 33 -8.79 1.67 -32.46
C THR A 33 -7.53 2.50 -32.27
N TYR A 34 -7.15 2.78 -31.02
CA TYR A 34 -6.01 3.63 -30.73
C TYR A 34 -4.67 2.91 -30.94
N MET A 35 -3.81 3.52 -31.77
CA MET A 35 -2.47 2.99 -32.10
C MET A 35 -2.53 1.51 -32.53
N GLY A 36 -1.73 0.63 -31.90
CA GLY A 36 -1.66 -0.79 -32.20
C GLY A 36 -2.64 -1.67 -31.41
N ASN A 37 -3.64 -1.09 -30.74
CA ASN A 37 -4.54 -1.85 -29.88
C ASN A 37 -5.37 -2.88 -30.63
N SER A 38 -5.80 -2.59 -31.86
CA SER A 38 -6.58 -3.52 -32.68
C SER A 38 -5.83 -4.83 -32.89
N LYS A 39 -4.56 -4.76 -33.28
CA LYS A 39 -3.67 -5.91 -33.47
C LYS A 39 -3.39 -6.64 -32.15
N SER A 40 -3.15 -5.88 -31.07
CA SER A 40 -2.83 -6.43 -29.75
C SER A 40 -4.02 -7.16 -29.12
N LEU A 41 -5.22 -6.60 -29.26
CA LEU A 41 -6.48 -7.21 -28.81
C LEU A 41 -6.90 -8.39 -29.67
N LYS A 42 -6.56 -8.39 -30.98
CA LYS A 42 -6.75 -9.56 -31.84
C LYS A 42 -5.85 -10.72 -31.39
N LYS A 43 -4.58 -10.45 -31.09
CA LYS A 43 -3.66 -11.44 -30.52
C LYS A 43 -4.17 -11.97 -29.16
N LEU A 44 -4.69 -11.09 -28.31
CA LEU A 44 -5.34 -11.49 -27.05
C LEU A 44 -6.52 -12.44 -27.27
N ASP A 45 -7.35 -12.12 -28.27
CA ASP A 45 -8.53 -12.92 -28.62
C ASP A 45 -8.13 -14.30 -29.15
N GLU A 46 -7.13 -14.39 -30.01
CA GLU A 46 -6.59 -15.64 -30.54
C GLU A 46 -6.00 -16.53 -29.43
N LEU A 47 -5.26 -15.94 -28.48
CA LEU A 47 -4.70 -16.67 -27.33
C LEU A 47 -5.80 -17.19 -26.41
N ILE A 48 -6.83 -16.39 -26.11
CA ILE A 48 -7.89 -16.79 -25.17
C ILE A 48 -8.87 -17.80 -25.80
N LYS A 49 -9.21 -17.65 -27.08
CA LYS A 49 -10.21 -18.52 -27.75
C LYS A 49 -9.72 -19.94 -28.04
N ASN A 50 -8.41 -20.18 -27.97
CA ASN A 50 -7.90 -21.54 -28.07
C ASN A 50 -8.41 -22.36 -26.85
N LYS A 51 -9.32 -23.32 -27.09
CA LYS A 51 -9.97 -24.10 -26.01
C LYS A 51 -8.97 -24.85 -25.12
N LEU A 52 -7.79 -25.22 -25.64
CA LEU A 52 -6.72 -25.86 -24.87
C LEU A 52 -6.08 -24.89 -23.84
N ILE A 53 -6.10 -23.59 -24.14
CA ILE A 53 -5.52 -22.53 -23.30
C ILE A 53 -6.41 -22.26 -22.08
N ILE A 54 -7.74 -22.25 -22.22
CA ILE A 54 -8.64 -21.95 -21.10
C ILE A 54 -8.53 -22.99 -19.99
N SER A 55 -8.43 -24.28 -20.34
CA SER A 55 -8.27 -25.38 -19.38
C SER A 55 -6.93 -25.31 -18.62
N ASN A 56 -5.89 -24.85 -19.32
CA ASN A 56 -4.53 -24.70 -18.80
C ASN A 56 -4.22 -23.28 -18.30
N LEU A 57 -5.20 -22.37 -18.25
CA LEU A 57 -5.00 -21.01 -17.79
C LEU A 57 -4.75 -21.00 -16.28
N ASP A 58 -3.62 -20.46 -15.86
CA ASP A 58 -3.30 -20.23 -14.44
C ASP A 58 -3.76 -18.83 -14.01
N SER A 59 -3.28 -17.80 -14.70
CA SER A 59 -3.61 -16.41 -14.37
C SER A 59 -3.37 -15.44 -15.53
N ILE A 60 -4.10 -14.32 -15.53
CA ILE A 60 -3.87 -13.18 -16.43
C ILE A 60 -3.46 -12.01 -15.56
N ILE A 61 -2.24 -11.52 -15.73
CA ILE A 61 -1.71 -10.38 -14.98
C ILE A 61 -1.65 -9.17 -15.90
N ILE A 62 -2.37 -8.12 -15.52
CA ILE A 62 -2.35 -6.82 -16.18
C ILE A 62 -1.48 -5.91 -15.32
N VAL A 63 -0.44 -5.32 -15.89
CA VAL A 63 0.42 -4.33 -15.24
C VAL A 63 0.29 -3.02 -15.99
N ALA A 64 -0.30 -2.02 -15.36
CA ALA A 64 -0.39 -0.68 -15.91
C ALA A 64 0.69 0.24 -15.35
N SER A 65 1.16 1.13 -16.22
CA SER A 65 2.10 2.19 -15.87
C SER A 65 1.74 3.49 -16.57
N SER A 66 2.39 4.54 -16.12
CA SER A 66 2.35 5.89 -16.66
C SER A 66 3.76 6.34 -17.00
N SER A 67 3.87 7.27 -17.94
CA SER A 67 5.13 7.95 -18.19
C SER A 67 5.55 8.75 -16.96
N PRO A 68 6.86 8.95 -16.73
CA PRO A 68 7.40 9.78 -15.66
C PRO A 68 7.23 11.29 -15.92
N ASP A 69 6.18 11.67 -16.64
CA ASP A 69 5.85 13.06 -16.97
C ASP A 69 4.59 13.43 -16.21
N GLY A 70 4.66 14.45 -15.34
CA GLY A 70 3.53 14.94 -14.56
C GLY A 70 3.53 14.53 -13.09
N ASN A 71 2.40 14.73 -12.41
CA ASN A 71 2.30 14.51 -10.98
C ASN A 71 2.28 13.00 -10.63
N GLU A 72 3.15 12.57 -9.71
CA GLU A 72 3.30 11.16 -9.32
C GLU A 72 2.01 10.53 -8.78
N VAL A 73 1.28 11.23 -7.89
CA VAL A 73 0.01 10.75 -7.31
C VAL A 73 -1.06 10.60 -8.40
N TYR A 74 -1.10 11.57 -9.32
CA TYR A 74 -1.96 11.52 -10.49
C TYR A 74 -1.61 10.34 -11.39
N ASN A 75 -0.33 10.16 -11.72
CA ASN A 75 0.19 9.07 -12.55
C ASN A 75 -0.09 7.70 -11.93
N LEU A 76 -0.02 7.58 -10.60
CA LEU A 76 -0.39 6.38 -9.86
C LEU A 76 -1.88 6.07 -10.03
N ASN A 77 -2.77 7.04 -9.80
CA ASN A 77 -4.21 6.85 -9.96
C ASN A 77 -4.60 6.55 -11.42
N LEU A 78 -3.96 7.23 -12.37
CA LEU A 78 -4.16 7.01 -13.80
C LEU A 78 -3.76 5.58 -14.21
N SER A 79 -2.62 5.08 -13.73
CA SER A 79 -2.19 3.70 -13.97
C SER A 79 -3.16 2.68 -13.37
N LYS A 80 -3.70 2.94 -12.17
CA LYS A 80 -4.72 2.09 -11.55
C LYS A 80 -5.98 2.01 -12.43
N LYS A 81 -6.53 3.16 -12.85
CA LYS A 81 -7.72 3.21 -13.72
C LYS A 81 -7.51 2.48 -15.05
N ARG A 82 -6.31 2.56 -15.63
CA ARG A 82 -5.95 1.83 -16.86
C ARG A 82 -5.96 0.32 -16.64
N ALA A 83 -5.34 -0.17 -15.56
CA ALA A 83 -5.34 -1.60 -15.24
C ALA A 83 -6.77 -2.13 -15.04
N GLU A 84 -7.60 -1.35 -14.34
CA GLU A 84 -9.02 -1.67 -14.14
C GLU A 84 -9.81 -1.66 -15.45
N SER A 85 -9.56 -0.70 -16.36
CA SER A 85 -10.21 -0.65 -17.67
C SER A 85 -9.91 -1.89 -18.52
N VAL A 86 -8.65 -2.34 -18.56
CA VAL A 86 -8.28 -3.59 -19.26
C VAL A 86 -8.94 -4.80 -18.59
N LYS A 87 -8.96 -4.86 -17.26
CA LYS A 87 -9.61 -5.95 -16.52
C LYS A 87 -11.10 -6.03 -16.84
N THR A 88 -11.78 -4.89 -16.87
CA THR A 88 -13.21 -4.80 -17.22
C THR A 88 -13.45 -5.26 -18.66
N TYR A 89 -12.60 -4.85 -19.61
CA TYR A 89 -12.67 -5.32 -20.99
C TYR A 89 -12.56 -6.85 -21.09
N ILE A 90 -11.56 -7.45 -20.45
CA ILE A 90 -11.33 -8.92 -20.50
C ILE A 90 -12.49 -9.65 -19.83
N THR A 91 -12.96 -9.18 -18.68
CA THR A 91 -14.06 -9.82 -17.94
C THR A 91 -15.37 -9.76 -18.71
N GLY A 92 -15.67 -8.62 -19.36
CA GLY A 92 -16.89 -8.45 -20.16
C GLY A 92 -16.87 -9.25 -21.46
N LYS A 93 -15.72 -9.31 -22.15
CA LYS A 93 -15.58 -10.03 -23.42
C LYS A 93 -15.47 -11.54 -23.23
N TYR A 94 -14.90 -12.00 -22.10
CA TYR A 94 -14.62 -13.40 -21.82
C TYR A 94 -15.21 -13.84 -20.47
N PRO A 95 -16.55 -13.90 -20.34
CA PRO A 95 -17.21 -14.22 -19.07
C PRO A 95 -16.91 -15.66 -18.57
N MET A 96 -16.41 -16.54 -19.45
CA MET A 96 -15.98 -17.88 -19.08
C MET A 96 -14.72 -17.91 -18.21
N ILE A 97 -13.93 -16.82 -18.19
CA ILE A 97 -12.74 -16.72 -17.35
C ILE A 97 -13.16 -16.26 -15.96
N LYS A 98 -12.87 -17.07 -14.94
CA LYS A 98 -13.17 -16.72 -13.55
C LYS A 98 -12.41 -15.45 -13.17
N ASN A 99 -13.13 -14.42 -12.70
CA ASN A 99 -12.57 -13.11 -12.33
C ASN A 99 -11.36 -13.18 -11.38
N LYS A 100 -11.30 -14.20 -10.50
CA LYS A 100 -10.17 -14.43 -9.58
C LYS A 100 -8.83 -14.71 -10.27
N LEU A 101 -8.86 -15.15 -11.53
CA LEU A 101 -7.66 -15.44 -12.34
C LEU A 101 -7.12 -14.16 -13.01
N ILE A 102 -7.90 -13.08 -13.06
CA ILE A 102 -7.51 -11.82 -13.70
C ILE A 102 -7.08 -10.82 -12.62
N ARG A 103 -5.80 -10.49 -12.60
CA ARG A 103 -5.19 -9.58 -11.62
C ARG A 103 -4.79 -8.27 -12.30
N ALA A 104 -5.28 -7.15 -11.76
CA ALA A 104 -4.91 -5.81 -12.19
C ALA A 104 -3.89 -5.23 -11.20
N LEU A 105 -2.68 -4.98 -11.67
CA LEU A 105 -1.57 -4.38 -10.96
C LEU A 105 -1.23 -3.04 -11.59
N TYR A 106 -0.67 -2.13 -10.79
CA TYR A 106 -0.29 -0.80 -11.23
C TYR A 106 0.99 -0.36 -10.52
N THR A 107 1.83 0.40 -11.23
CA THR A 107 3.17 0.77 -10.76
C THR A 107 3.39 2.28 -10.69
N GLY A 108 2.47 3.10 -11.20
CA GLY A 108 2.69 4.54 -11.35
C GLY A 108 3.70 4.81 -12.47
N GLU A 109 4.80 5.48 -12.16
CA GLU A 109 5.80 5.90 -13.15
C GLU A 109 6.82 4.80 -13.45
N ASN A 110 6.97 4.44 -14.72
CA ASN A 110 7.88 3.38 -15.14
C ASN A 110 9.32 3.87 -15.34
N TRP A 111 9.96 4.27 -14.23
CA TRP A 111 11.35 4.75 -14.21
C TRP A 111 12.37 3.72 -14.66
N THR A 112 12.11 2.43 -14.44
CA THR A 112 13.03 1.36 -14.83
C THR A 112 13.09 1.15 -16.34
N ASP A 113 11.95 1.16 -17.03
CA ASP A 113 11.95 1.07 -18.48
C ASP A 113 12.48 2.36 -19.10
N PHE A 114 12.16 3.52 -18.51
CA PHE A 114 12.74 4.81 -18.91
C PHE A 114 14.27 4.81 -18.82
N LYS A 115 14.84 4.31 -17.72
CA LYS A 115 16.28 4.13 -17.54
C LYS A 115 16.87 3.21 -18.61
N ARG A 116 16.28 2.03 -18.82
CA ARG A 116 16.75 1.07 -19.82
C ARG A 116 16.75 1.66 -21.24
N MET A 117 15.71 2.41 -21.61
CA MET A 117 15.62 3.06 -22.92
C MET A 117 16.74 4.09 -23.13
N ILE A 118 17.04 4.91 -22.12
CA ILE A 118 18.15 5.87 -22.14
C ILE A 118 19.51 5.18 -22.20
N GLU A 119 19.67 4.06 -21.48
CA GLU A 119 20.90 3.27 -21.51
C GLU A 119 21.11 2.58 -22.86
N THR A 120 20.06 2.22 -23.59
CA THR A 120 20.17 1.44 -24.83
C THR A 120 20.30 2.32 -26.08
N ASP A 121 19.69 3.51 -26.09
CA ASP A 121 19.74 4.43 -27.23
C ASP A 121 21.07 5.19 -27.29
N LYS A 122 21.82 5.02 -28.39
CA LYS A 122 23.11 5.68 -28.63
C LYS A 122 22.96 7.12 -29.13
N ASN A 123 21.79 7.50 -29.63
CA ASN A 123 21.53 8.79 -30.28
C ASN A 123 20.97 9.85 -29.33
N ILE A 124 20.70 9.49 -28.06
CA ILE A 124 20.13 10.44 -27.10
C ILE A 124 21.15 11.51 -26.66
N PRO A 125 20.82 12.81 -26.78
CA PRO A 125 21.69 13.88 -26.29
C PRO A 125 21.95 13.79 -24.79
N TYR A 126 23.18 14.11 -24.36
CA TYR A 126 23.58 14.16 -22.94
C TYR A 126 23.33 12.87 -22.14
N ARG A 127 23.41 11.70 -22.79
CA ARG A 127 23.16 10.37 -22.21
C ARG A 127 23.78 10.16 -20.83
N GLU A 128 25.07 10.46 -20.66
CA GLU A 128 25.77 10.26 -19.37
C GLU A 128 25.20 11.12 -18.25
N LYS A 129 24.88 12.39 -18.55
CA LYS A 129 24.23 13.30 -17.59
C LYS A 129 22.80 12.85 -17.27
N LEU A 130 22.06 12.30 -18.24
CA LEU A 130 20.73 11.74 -17.98
C LEU A 130 20.81 10.52 -17.06
N ILE A 131 21.76 9.61 -17.31
CA ILE A 131 21.98 8.42 -16.47
C ILE A 131 22.37 8.83 -15.05
N SER A 132 23.22 9.85 -14.88
CA SER A 132 23.60 10.34 -13.55
C SER A 132 22.43 10.96 -12.79
N ILE A 133 21.55 11.72 -13.47
CA ILE A 133 20.31 12.26 -12.87
C ILE A 133 19.38 11.12 -12.44
N ILE A 134 19.18 10.10 -13.29
CA ILE A 134 18.29 8.96 -12.99
C ILE A 134 18.80 8.14 -11.80
N ASN A 135 20.12 7.93 -11.72
CA ASN A 135 20.78 7.19 -10.63
C ASN A 135 20.92 8.01 -9.34
N SER A 136 20.63 9.31 -9.36
CA SER A 136 20.71 10.13 -8.15
C SER A 136 19.66 9.71 -7.10
N ASN A 137 19.98 9.92 -5.82
CA ASN A 137 19.05 9.64 -4.70
C ASN A 137 17.97 10.74 -4.51
N ARG A 138 17.53 11.36 -5.61
CA ARG A 138 16.51 12.42 -5.60
C ARG A 138 15.11 11.83 -5.79
N GLU A 139 14.10 12.56 -5.34
CA GLU A 139 12.69 12.21 -5.63
C GLU A 139 12.40 12.29 -7.14
N ASN A 140 11.42 11.50 -7.60
CA ASN A 140 11.10 11.35 -9.03
C ASN A 140 10.77 12.68 -9.71
N GLY A 141 9.98 13.54 -9.05
CA GLY A 141 9.68 14.89 -9.58
C GLY A 141 10.92 15.79 -9.71
N ALA A 142 11.90 15.66 -8.82
CA ALA A 142 13.16 16.39 -8.92
C ALA A 142 14.04 15.86 -10.06
N LYS A 143 14.04 14.54 -10.30
CA LYS A 143 14.70 13.93 -11.47
C LYS A 143 14.08 14.40 -12.77
N GLU A 144 12.75 14.39 -12.84
CA GLU A 144 11.98 14.87 -13.98
C GLU A 144 12.30 16.34 -14.30
N TRP A 145 12.29 17.20 -13.27
CA TRP A 145 12.64 18.62 -13.43
C TRP A 145 14.07 18.79 -13.97
N LEU A 146 15.05 18.10 -13.38
CA LEU A 146 16.45 18.16 -13.83
C LEU A 146 16.61 17.69 -15.28
N ILE A 147 15.89 16.65 -15.69
CA ILE A 147 15.90 16.17 -17.08
C ILE A 147 15.26 17.21 -18.02
N LYS A 148 14.17 17.86 -17.59
CA LYS A 148 13.47 18.91 -18.35
C LYS A 148 14.30 20.18 -18.53
N THR A 149 15.09 20.56 -17.53
CA THR A 149 15.90 21.79 -17.56
C THR A 149 17.32 21.58 -18.08
N LEU A 150 17.80 20.32 -18.18
CA LEU A 150 19.12 20.00 -18.70
C LEU A 150 19.29 20.55 -20.12
N ALA A 151 20.34 21.33 -20.35
CA ALA A 151 20.72 21.89 -21.65
C ALA A 151 19.53 22.54 -22.39
N ASN A 152 18.79 23.43 -21.71
CA ASN A 152 17.60 24.09 -22.24
C ASN A 152 16.54 23.12 -22.81
N GLY A 153 16.42 21.93 -22.20
CA GLY A 153 15.42 20.92 -22.56
C GLY A 153 15.66 20.23 -23.90
N GLU A 154 16.86 20.31 -24.48
CA GLU A 154 17.25 19.53 -25.67
C GLU A 154 17.06 18.02 -25.48
N PRO A 155 17.63 17.35 -24.45
CA PRO A 155 17.39 15.92 -24.22
C PRO A 155 15.93 15.60 -23.95
N TRP A 156 15.21 16.50 -23.26
CA TRP A 156 13.78 16.32 -23.00
C TRP A 156 12.94 16.31 -24.27
N ARG A 157 13.25 17.16 -25.26
CA ARG A 157 12.58 17.16 -26.57
C ARG A 157 12.76 15.83 -27.30
N TYR A 158 13.96 15.26 -27.26
CA TYR A 158 14.23 13.93 -27.83
C TYR A 158 13.44 12.84 -27.10
N ILE A 159 13.49 12.81 -25.77
CA ILE A 159 12.76 11.87 -24.92
C ILE A 159 11.26 11.93 -25.18
N LYS A 160 10.69 13.15 -25.25
CA LYS A 160 9.27 13.39 -25.48
C LYS A 160 8.79 12.82 -26.81
N LYS A 161 9.64 12.90 -27.85
CA LYS A 161 9.33 12.42 -29.20
C LYS A 161 9.51 10.90 -29.33
N ASN A 162 10.60 10.35 -28.79
CA ASN A 162 11.03 8.98 -29.12
C ASN A 162 10.68 7.96 -28.02
N PHE A 163 10.68 8.36 -26.75
CA PHE A 163 10.56 7.42 -25.61
C PHE A 163 9.21 7.51 -24.92
N LEU A 164 8.71 8.72 -24.66
CA LEU A 164 7.43 8.89 -23.97
C LEU A 164 6.27 8.19 -24.68
N PRO A 165 6.15 8.12 -26.02
CA PRO A 165 5.07 7.34 -26.65
C PRO A 165 5.09 5.85 -26.26
N GLN A 166 6.28 5.26 -26.09
CA GLN A 166 6.43 3.85 -25.70
C GLN A 166 6.22 3.66 -24.20
N LEU A 167 6.64 4.63 -23.37
CA LEU A 167 6.41 4.61 -21.92
C LEU A 167 5.00 5.02 -21.52
N ARG A 168 4.27 5.66 -22.45
CA ARG A 168 2.82 5.83 -22.43
C ARG A 168 2.08 4.56 -22.84
N ALA A 169 2.75 3.45 -23.13
CA ALA A 169 2.12 2.13 -23.16
C ALA A 169 1.46 1.90 -21.79
N GLY A 170 0.13 2.03 -21.77
CA GLY A 170 -0.61 2.25 -20.54
C GLY A 170 -0.98 0.96 -19.82
N ALA A 171 -0.84 -0.21 -20.46
CA ALA A 171 -0.91 -1.51 -19.79
C ALA A 171 -0.21 -2.62 -20.58
N VAL A 172 0.49 -3.50 -19.87
CA VAL A 172 0.98 -4.78 -20.37
C VAL A 172 0.12 -5.89 -19.77
N CYS A 173 -0.37 -6.80 -20.61
CA CYS A 173 -1.09 -7.99 -20.21
C CYS A 173 -0.21 -9.21 -20.47
N VAL A 174 -0.05 -10.04 -19.44
CA VAL A 174 0.73 -11.28 -19.46
C VAL A 174 -0.19 -12.44 -19.08
N ILE A 175 -0.19 -13.48 -19.90
CA ILE A 175 -0.99 -14.70 -19.67
C ILE A 175 -0.06 -15.80 -19.18
N TYR A 176 -0.40 -16.40 -18.04
CA TYR A 176 0.30 -17.52 -17.43
C TYR A 176 -0.52 -18.81 -17.58
N TYR A 177 0.19 -19.88 -17.90
CA TYR A 177 -0.36 -21.22 -18.06
C TYR A 177 0.13 -22.12 -16.92
N LYS A 178 -0.72 -23.07 -16.53
CA LYS A 178 -0.33 -24.15 -15.63
C LYS A 178 0.79 -24.94 -16.30
N ARG A 179 1.86 -25.20 -15.56
CA ARG A 179 2.91 -26.10 -16.03
C ARG A 179 2.31 -27.49 -16.14
N GLU A 180 2.56 -28.17 -17.26
CA GLU A 180 2.33 -29.61 -17.29
C GLU A 180 3.18 -30.23 -16.18
N PRO A 181 2.61 -31.12 -15.34
CA PRO A 181 3.41 -31.82 -14.36
C PRO A 181 4.50 -32.57 -15.11
N VAL A 182 5.77 -32.29 -14.78
CA VAL A 182 6.87 -33.19 -15.15
C VAL A 182 6.46 -34.56 -14.61
N LYS A 183 6.39 -35.57 -15.49
CA LYS A 183 6.07 -36.94 -15.11
C LYS A 183 7.11 -37.41 -14.08
N GLU A 184 6.81 -37.24 -12.80
CA GLU A 184 7.47 -38.01 -11.75
C GLU A 184 7.00 -39.46 -11.93
N THR A 185 7.95 -40.34 -12.23
CA THR A 185 7.75 -41.78 -12.28
C THR A 185 7.16 -42.24 -10.94
N PRO A 186 5.97 -42.87 -10.92
CA PRO A 186 5.34 -43.27 -9.66
C PRO A 186 6.19 -44.32 -8.93
N LYS A 187 6.60 -44.03 -7.70
CA LYS A 187 6.91 -45.08 -6.73
C LYS A 187 5.59 -45.61 -6.19
N GLU A 188 5.39 -46.89 -6.47
CA GLU A 188 4.28 -47.74 -6.07
C GLU A 188 4.17 -47.82 -4.55
N VAL A 189 3.03 -47.40 -4.00
CA VAL A 189 2.57 -47.85 -2.68
C VAL A 189 1.10 -48.22 -2.81
N GLN A 190 0.85 -49.50 -2.59
CA GLN A 190 -0.41 -50.21 -2.76
C GLN A 190 -1.48 -49.69 -1.78
N LYS A 191 -2.72 -49.60 -2.27
CA LYS A 191 -3.91 -49.32 -1.47
C LYS A 191 -4.76 -50.57 -1.46
N GLU A 192 -4.91 -51.16 -0.29
CA GLU A 192 -5.80 -52.29 -0.03
C GLU A 192 -7.22 -51.73 0.21
N GLU A 193 -8.20 -52.25 -0.53
CA GLU A 193 -9.61 -51.92 -0.42
C GLU A 193 -10.25 -52.68 0.75
N GLU A 194 -11.11 -52.02 1.52
CA GLU A 194 -12.17 -52.75 2.21
C GLU A 194 -13.51 -51.97 2.20
N LYS A 195 -14.53 -52.70 1.75
CA LYS A 195 -15.95 -52.34 1.64
C LYS A 195 -16.57 -52.11 3.01
N VAL A 196 -17.50 -51.17 3.10
CA VAL A 196 -18.54 -51.19 4.15
C VAL A 196 -19.92 -50.99 3.54
N LEU A 197 -20.76 -52.00 3.73
CA LEU A 197 -22.20 -52.04 3.48
C LEU A 197 -22.93 -51.24 4.58
N THR A 198 -23.90 -50.43 4.19
CA THR A 198 -24.89 -49.81 5.07
C THR A 198 -25.85 -50.83 5.68
N PRO A 199 -26.36 -50.57 6.90
CA PRO A 199 -27.70 -50.98 7.28
C PRO A 199 -28.61 -49.80 7.75
N PRO A 200 -29.94 -50.00 7.81
CA PRO A 200 -30.94 -48.95 8.05
C PRO A 200 -31.61 -49.02 9.45
N TRP A 201 -31.92 -47.88 10.09
CA TRP A 201 -33.09 -47.72 10.99
C TRP A 201 -33.34 -46.25 11.45
N GLU A 202 -34.63 -45.85 11.33
CA GLU A 202 -35.55 -44.85 11.96
C GLU A 202 -35.12 -43.84 13.07
N PRO A 203 -35.90 -42.75 13.30
CA PRO A 203 -35.49 -41.58 14.10
C PRO A 203 -36.21 -41.46 15.47
N GLU A 204 -35.47 -41.15 16.54
CA GLU A 204 -35.99 -40.54 17.79
C GLU A 204 -34.85 -39.77 18.53
N PRO A 205 -35.11 -38.99 19.59
CA PRO A 205 -35.89 -37.77 19.67
C PRO A 205 -35.00 -36.52 19.89
N VAL A 206 -35.58 -35.34 19.67
CA VAL A 206 -34.92 -34.03 19.79
C VAL A 206 -34.55 -33.75 21.26
N THR A 207 -33.28 -33.53 21.56
CA THR A 207 -32.85 -32.84 22.79
C THR A 207 -32.07 -31.58 22.46
N SER A 208 -32.68 -30.44 22.79
CA SER A 208 -32.14 -29.11 22.63
C SER A 208 -31.03 -28.86 23.66
N SER A 209 -29.77 -28.96 23.23
CA SER A 209 -28.65 -28.39 23.99
C SER A 209 -28.42 -26.95 23.55
N THR A 210 -28.51 -26.02 24.49
CA THR A 210 -28.22 -24.60 24.29
C THR A 210 -26.74 -24.39 23.98
N PRO A 211 -26.38 -23.57 22.98
CA PRO A 211 -24.98 -23.32 22.65
C PRO A 211 -24.32 -22.43 23.70
N VAL A 212 -23.20 -22.89 24.28
CA VAL A 212 -22.31 -22.05 25.11
C VAL A 212 -21.53 -21.11 24.20
N ILE A 213 -21.77 -19.81 24.33
CA ILE A 213 -21.13 -18.75 23.53
C ILE A 213 -19.78 -18.40 24.15
N ILE A 214 -18.67 -18.76 23.52
CA ILE A 214 -17.32 -18.31 23.92
C ILE A 214 -16.85 -17.20 22.97
N THR A 215 -16.86 -15.95 23.44
CA THR A 215 -16.32 -14.78 22.73
C THR A 215 -14.81 -14.65 22.97
N LYS A 216 -13.98 -14.81 21.92
CA LYS A 216 -12.56 -14.41 21.94
C LYS A 216 -12.39 -13.05 21.23
N PRO A 217 -11.76 -12.04 21.85
CA PRO A 217 -11.49 -10.75 21.21
C PRO A 217 -10.38 -10.91 20.16
N LEU A 218 -10.57 -10.36 18.96
CA LEU A 218 -9.67 -10.56 17.82
C LEU A 218 -8.70 -9.37 17.62
N PHE A 219 -9.17 -8.14 17.80
CA PHE A 219 -8.37 -6.91 17.78
C PHE A 219 -9.19 -5.74 18.34
N ALA A 220 -8.52 -4.66 18.69
CA ALA A 220 -9.09 -3.42 19.17
C ALA A 220 -8.82 -2.28 18.18
N ILE A 221 -9.79 -1.39 18.02
CA ILE A 221 -9.62 -0.14 17.30
C ILE A 221 -9.55 0.97 18.34
N LYS A 222 -8.63 1.92 18.15
CA LYS A 222 -8.36 3.00 19.08
C LYS A 222 -8.32 4.33 18.34
N THR A 223 -8.80 5.37 19.02
CA THR A 223 -8.58 6.77 18.65
C THR A 223 -8.07 7.52 19.87
N ASN A 224 -7.12 8.43 19.68
CA ASN A 224 -6.57 9.32 20.69
C ASN A 224 -7.36 10.62 20.72
N LEU A 225 -8.10 10.83 21.80
CA LEU A 225 -8.97 11.98 21.99
C LEU A 225 -8.20 13.31 22.04
N LEU A 226 -6.91 13.30 22.41
CA LEU A 226 -6.08 14.51 22.37
C LEU A 226 -5.85 14.99 20.93
N TYR A 227 -5.65 14.06 20.00
CA TYR A 227 -5.55 14.38 18.59
C TYR A 227 -6.92 14.79 18.04
N ASP A 228 -8.00 14.07 18.39
CA ASP A 228 -9.36 14.42 17.97
C ASP A 228 -9.75 15.84 18.41
N ALA A 229 -9.33 16.29 19.61
CA ALA A 229 -9.53 17.65 20.09
C ALA A 229 -8.81 18.72 19.25
N LEU A 230 -7.69 18.37 18.62
CA LEU A 230 -6.97 19.20 17.66
C LEU A 230 -7.45 18.97 16.22
N SER A 231 -8.60 18.31 16.05
CA SER A 231 -9.12 17.77 14.79
C SER A 231 -8.23 16.72 14.10
N ALA A 232 -7.09 16.35 14.70
CA ALA A 232 -6.09 15.39 14.23
C ALA A 232 -6.65 13.97 14.06
N VAL A 233 -7.03 13.64 12.82
CA VAL A 233 -7.48 12.28 12.49
C VAL A 233 -6.34 11.30 12.77
N ASN A 234 -6.62 10.33 13.63
CA ASN A 234 -5.70 9.29 14.04
C ASN A 234 -6.46 7.97 14.18
N LEU A 235 -5.79 6.87 13.88
CA LEU A 235 -6.37 5.52 14.00
C LEU A 235 -5.28 4.56 14.45
N GLU A 236 -5.49 3.92 15.60
CA GLU A 236 -4.61 2.88 16.13
C GLU A 236 -5.33 1.52 16.13
N ILE A 237 -4.70 0.50 15.59
CA ILE A 237 -5.18 -0.89 15.63
C ILE A 237 -4.29 -1.65 16.59
N GLU A 238 -4.87 -2.28 17.61
CA GLU A 238 -4.14 -3.09 18.59
C GLU A 238 -4.60 -4.55 18.57
N VAL A 239 -3.65 -5.46 18.40
CA VAL A 239 -3.88 -6.91 18.36
C VAL A 239 -3.29 -7.53 19.63
N PRO A 240 -4.10 -8.17 20.50
CA PRO A 240 -3.57 -8.93 21.62
C PRO A 240 -2.88 -10.22 21.14
N VAL A 241 -1.67 -10.46 21.62
CA VAL A 241 -0.84 -11.62 21.29
C VAL A 241 -0.64 -12.46 22.56
N GLY A 242 -1.32 -13.61 22.64
CA GLY A 242 -1.34 -14.43 23.85
C GLY A 242 -2.06 -13.73 25.01
N LYS A 243 -1.62 -14.00 26.25
CA LYS A 243 -2.26 -13.46 27.47
C LYS A 243 -1.68 -12.11 27.92
N ARG A 244 -0.40 -11.86 27.64
CA ARG A 244 0.39 -10.76 28.23
C ARG A 244 0.91 -9.74 27.24
N TRP A 245 0.89 -10.01 25.93
CA TRP A 245 1.44 -9.10 24.95
C TRP A 245 0.34 -8.49 24.09
N SER A 246 0.58 -7.30 23.56
CA SER A 246 -0.18 -6.76 22.44
C SER A 246 0.73 -5.95 21.54
N VAL A 247 0.34 -5.86 20.27
CA VAL A 247 1.04 -5.06 19.26
C VAL A 247 0.04 -4.07 18.69
N ALA A 248 0.43 -2.80 18.65
CA ALA A 248 -0.38 -1.73 18.12
C ALA A 248 0.33 -1.01 16.97
N ALA A 249 -0.44 -0.55 16.00
CA ALA A 249 0.01 0.32 14.92
C ALA A 249 -0.95 1.50 14.78
N GLU A 250 -0.42 2.72 14.85
CA GLU A 250 -1.15 3.98 14.74
C GLU A 250 -0.75 4.71 13.46
N GLY A 251 -1.74 5.27 12.78
CA GLY A 251 -1.55 6.24 11.70
C GLY A 251 -2.18 7.57 12.08
N ILE A 252 -1.45 8.67 11.86
CA ILE A 252 -1.90 10.04 12.13
C ILE A 252 -1.85 10.82 10.82
N PHE A 253 -2.98 11.41 10.43
CA PHE A 253 -3.13 12.11 9.14
C PHE A 253 -4.03 13.36 9.21
N PRO A 254 -3.69 14.39 10.00
CA PRO A 254 -4.30 15.70 9.82
C PRO A 254 -3.82 16.37 8.53
N TRP A 255 -4.75 16.77 7.67
CA TRP A 255 -4.46 17.56 6.47
C TRP A 255 -5.49 18.68 6.31
N TRP A 256 -5.27 19.82 6.95
CA TRP A 256 -6.11 21.01 6.76
C TRP A 256 -5.34 22.33 6.83
N LYS A 257 -5.98 23.32 6.22
CA LYS A 257 -5.62 24.73 6.24
C LYS A 257 -6.78 25.48 6.88
N ALA A 258 -6.52 26.24 7.94
CA ALA A 258 -7.53 27.10 8.55
C ALA A 258 -7.55 28.46 7.83
N SER A 259 -8.66 28.79 7.19
CA SER A 259 -8.80 29.98 6.33
C SER A 259 -8.80 31.33 7.07
N ARG A 260 -9.04 31.34 8.38
CA ARG A 260 -9.17 32.58 9.18
C ARG A 260 -7.87 33.04 9.85
N ALA A 261 -6.83 32.21 9.87
CA ALA A 261 -5.59 32.49 10.62
C ALA A 261 -4.31 32.06 9.86
N ASP A 262 -4.43 31.73 8.56
CA ASP A 262 -3.36 31.23 7.71
C ASP A 262 -2.50 30.13 8.35
N TRP A 263 -3.13 29.29 9.17
CA TRP A 263 -2.53 28.11 9.76
C TRP A 263 -2.58 26.97 8.74
N THR A 264 -1.44 26.33 8.46
CA THR A 264 -1.39 25.00 7.80
C THR A 264 -0.87 23.91 8.75
N MET A 265 -1.64 22.83 8.95
CA MET A 265 -1.20 21.61 9.63
C MET A 265 -1.27 20.43 8.68
N GLN A 266 -0.11 19.91 8.29
CA GLN A 266 0.00 18.65 7.60
C GLN A 266 0.94 17.76 8.39
N LEU A 267 0.42 16.64 8.90
CA LEU A 267 1.22 15.63 9.57
C LEU A 267 0.82 14.29 8.96
N LEU A 268 1.82 13.53 8.51
CA LEU A 268 1.67 12.14 8.12
C LEU A 268 2.66 11.34 8.94
N ALA A 269 2.17 10.64 9.95
CA ALA A 269 3.01 9.86 10.85
C ALA A 269 2.47 8.44 11.03
N GLY A 270 3.38 7.50 11.21
CA GLY A 270 3.10 6.13 11.59
C GLY A 270 3.84 5.78 12.87
N HIS A 271 3.18 5.07 13.77
CA HIS A 271 3.72 4.64 15.05
C HIS A 271 3.46 3.13 15.21
N ALA A 272 4.45 2.36 15.66
CA ALA A 272 4.27 1.01 16.14
C ALA A 272 4.61 0.90 17.63
N THR A 273 3.82 0.13 18.38
CA THR A 273 4.06 -0.09 19.82
C THR A 273 3.88 -1.55 20.16
N VAL A 274 4.82 -2.11 20.92
CA VAL A 274 4.69 -3.44 21.53
C VAL A 274 4.46 -3.23 23.02
N LYS A 275 3.35 -3.75 23.56
CA LYS A 275 2.96 -3.58 24.97
C LYS A 275 2.99 -4.91 25.72
N TYR A 276 3.48 -4.86 26.95
CA TYR A 276 3.43 -5.93 27.92
C TYR A 276 2.45 -5.56 29.05
N TRP A 277 1.45 -6.41 29.27
CA TRP A 277 0.38 -6.22 30.24
C TRP A 277 0.72 -6.90 31.57
N LEU A 278 0.65 -6.12 32.64
CA LEU A 278 0.97 -6.52 34.00
C LEU A 278 -0.28 -7.06 34.73
N GLY A 279 -0.02 -7.82 35.80
CA GLY A 279 -1.04 -8.42 36.66
C GLY A 279 -1.53 -9.79 36.19
N ASP A 280 -2.44 -10.36 36.98
CA ASP A 280 -3.06 -11.64 36.65
C ASP A 280 -3.96 -11.50 35.41
N ARG A 281 -3.62 -12.23 34.35
CA ARG A 281 -4.32 -12.19 33.05
C ARG A 281 -5.42 -13.22 32.94
N ASP A 282 -5.49 -14.17 33.86
CA ASP A 282 -6.56 -15.15 33.92
C ASP A 282 -7.80 -14.57 34.62
N ALA A 283 -7.59 -13.63 35.56
CA ALA A 283 -8.66 -12.91 36.26
C ALA A 283 -9.10 -11.58 35.60
N ARG A 284 -8.32 -11.02 34.66
CA ARG A 284 -8.58 -9.69 34.07
C ARG A 284 -9.04 -9.75 32.62
N ASP A 285 -9.97 -8.86 32.28
CA ASP A 285 -10.44 -8.64 30.91
C ASP A 285 -9.28 -8.26 29.97
N VAL A 286 -9.33 -8.74 28.72
CA VAL A 286 -8.33 -8.44 27.68
C VAL A 286 -8.20 -6.93 27.47
N LEU A 287 -6.97 -6.44 27.30
CA LEU A 287 -6.57 -5.02 27.21
C LEU A 287 -7.04 -4.15 28.39
N THR A 288 -7.01 -4.67 29.61
CA THR A 288 -7.22 -3.89 30.84
C THR A 288 -6.06 -4.03 31.83
N GLY A 289 -5.88 -3.01 32.67
CA GLY A 289 -4.82 -2.92 33.67
C GLY A 289 -3.61 -2.08 33.23
N TRP A 290 -2.55 -2.20 34.01
CA TRP A 290 -1.27 -1.56 33.75
C TRP A 290 -0.52 -2.27 32.61
N ASN A 291 0.11 -1.49 31.75
CA ASN A 291 1.00 -1.99 30.72
C ASN A 291 2.23 -1.09 30.56
N ILE A 292 3.30 -1.69 30.06
CA ILE A 292 4.54 -1.01 29.66
C ILE A 292 4.75 -1.34 28.20
N GLY A 293 5.07 -0.34 27.38
CA GLY A 293 5.29 -0.53 25.95
C GLY A 293 6.61 0.05 25.48
N LEU A 294 7.18 -0.57 24.45
CA LEU A 294 8.24 0.01 23.64
C LEU A 294 7.61 0.50 22.34
N TYR A 295 7.93 1.73 21.96
CA TYR A 295 7.30 2.38 20.83
C TYR A 295 8.34 3.02 19.92
N GLY A 296 7.98 3.13 18.64
CA GLY A 296 8.78 3.84 17.65
C GLY A 296 7.92 4.31 16.51
N GLY A 297 8.18 5.53 16.08
CA GLY A 297 7.42 6.20 15.03
C GLY A 297 8.33 6.99 14.09
N ALA A 298 7.75 7.32 12.95
CA ALA A 298 8.34 8.23 12.00
C ALA A 298 7.25 8.93 11.21
N GLY A 299 7.54 10.14 10.75
CA GLY A 299 6.57 10.91 9.98
C GLY A 299 7.16 12.12 9.32
N LYS A 300 6.32 12.76 8.51
CA LYS A 300 6.58 14.04 7.87
C LYS A 300 5.62 15.08 8.44
N TYR A 301 6.11 16.28 8.67
CA TYR A 301 5.29 17.41 9.07
C TYR A 301 5.56 18.62 8.18
N ASP A 302 4.51 19.39 7.94
CA ASP A 302 4.57 20.75 7.44
C ASP A 302 3.67 21.60 8.32
N LEU A 303 4.31 22.45 9.11
CA LEU A 303 3.65 23.33 10.07
C LEU A 303 3.90 24.77 9.64
N GLN A 304 2.81 25.48 9.36
CA GLN A 304 2.84 26.90 9.06
C GLN A 304 2.08 27.63 10.15
N PHE A 305 2.83 28.30 11.03
CA PHE A 305 2.28 29.15 12.06
C PHE A 305 2.56 30.59 11.65
N PHE A 306 1.51 31.33 11.34
CA PHE A 306 1.54 32.72 10.88
C PHE A 306 2.10 32.87 9.44
N ASP A 307 1.42 33.71 8.66
CA ASP A 307 1.38 33.77 7.18
C ASP A 307 2.74 33.88 6.43
N LYS A 308 3.88 33.99 7.12
CA LYS A 308 5.19 34.28 6.52
C LYS A 308 6.19 33.12 6.56
N ASP A 309 6.22 32.36 7.66
CA ASP A 309 7.26 31.37 7.91
C ASP A 309 6.63 30.00 8.18
N GLY A 310 7.16 28.97 7.52
CA GLY A 310 6.77 27.58 7.79
C GLY A 310 7.98 26.68 8.02
N GLU A 311 7.74 25.58 8.72
CA GLU A 311 8.73 24.55 8.98
C GLU A 311 8.21 23.23 8.43
N GLN A 312 8.98 22.66 7.50
CA GLN A 312 8.73 21.32 6.97
C GLN A 312 9.87 20.40 7.36
N GLY A 313 9.57 19.17 7.77
CA GLY A 313 10.58 18.23 8.17
C GLY A 313 10.11 16.80 8.27
N ASP A 314 11.09 15.92 8.41
CA ASP A 314 10.88 14.53 8.77
C ASP A 314 11.28 14.36 10.24
N PHE A 315 10.61 13.45 10.94
CA PHE A 315 10.99 13.07 12.30
C PHE A 315 10.97 11.56 12.48
N PHE A 316 11.76 11.11 13.44
CA PHE A 316 11.61 9.78 14.02
C PHE A 316 11.67 9.88 15.53
N ASP A 317 10.90 9.04 16.20
CA ASP A 317 10.88 8.91 17.64
C ASP A 317 10.95 7.45 18.06
N ALA A 318 11.55 7.21 19.22
CA ALA A 318 11.59 5.89 19.84
C ALA A 318 11.67 6.05 21.35
N GLY A 319 10.94 5.22 22.08
CA GLY A 319 10.87 5.35 23.52
C GLY A 319 10.14 4.22 24.22
N ILE A 320 9.94 4.43 25.52
CA ILE A 320 9.16 3.56 26.38
C ILE A 320 7.94 4.32 26.90
N GLN A 321 6.82 3.63 27.01
CA GLN A 321 5.59 4.18 27.57
C GLN A 321 5.08 3.34 28.73
N GLY A 322 4.54 4.00 29.74
CA GLY A 322 3.66 3.39 30.73
C GLY A 322 2.22 3.76 30.41
N ALA A 323 1.31 2.80 30.50
CA ALA A 323 -0.11 3.08 30.32
C ALA A 323 -0.99 2.29 31.27
N TYR A 324 -2.19 2.82 31.51
CA TYR A 324 -3.23 2.18 32.30
C TYR A 324 -4.54 2.19 31.51
N ALA A 325 -5.18 1.03 31.39
CA ALA A 325 -6.46 0.89 30.71
C ALA A 325 -7.55 0.32 31.62
N HIS A 326 -8.75 0.91 31.59
CA HIS A 326 -9.90 0.42 32.34
C HIS A 326 -11.17 0.38 31.48
N LYS A 327 -12.13 -0.41 31.93
CA LYS A 327 -13.41 -0.62 31.23
C LYS A 327 -14.35 0.57 31.50
N ILE A 328 -15.07 0.98 30.46
CA ILE A 328 -16.16 1.97 30.56
C ILE A 328 -17.50 1.38 30.11
N GLY A 329 -17.48 0.44 29.16
CA GLY A 329 -18.68 -0.25 28.69
C GLY A 329 -18.44 -1.70 28.33
N LYS A 330 -19.43 -2.35 27.69
CA LYS A 330 -19.32 -3.74 27.24
C LYS A 330 -18.19 -3.93 26.21
N CYS A 331 -18.09 -3.00 25.27
CA CYS A 331 -17.10 -3.04 24.19
C CYS A 331 -16.04 -1.93 24.28
N PHE A 332 -16.24 -0.92 25.13
CA PHE A 332 -15.37 0.26 25.22
C PHE A 332 -14.49 0.25 26.48
N ARG A 333 -13.24 0.68 26.31
CA ARG A 333 -12.26 0.93 27.37
C ARG A 333 -11.62 2.30 27.14
N MET A 334 -11.04 2.86 28.18
CA MET A 334 -10.17 4.03 28.10
C MET A 334 -8.76 3.65 28.49
N GLU A 335 -7.79 4.15 27.74
CA GLU A 335 -6.36 3.96 27.98
C GLU A 335 -5.66 5.30 28.12
N TYR A 336 -4.89 5.47 29.18
CA TYR A 336 -4.07 6.65 29.45
C TYR A 336 -2.62 6.24 29.35
N SER A 337 -1.85 6.88 28.47
CA SER A 337 -0.45 6.54 28.25
C SER A 337 0.44 7.77 28.29
N LEU A 338 1.61 7.60 28.89
CA LEU A 338 2.69 8.59 28.92
C LEU A 338 3.99 7.90 28.53
N GLY A 339 4.75 8.54 27.64
CA GLY A 339 5.97 8.00 27.08
C GLY A 339 7.13 8.98 27.12
N VAL A 340 8.31 8.44 27.42
CA VAL A 340 9.58 9.14 27.43
C VAL A 340 10.50 8.46 26.42
N GLY A 341 11.22 9.26 25.65
CA GLY A 341 12.00 8.74 24.54
C GLY A 341 12.87 9.79 23.87
N TYR A 342 13.47 9.34 22.78
CA TYR A 342 14.30 10.13 21.89
C TYR A 342 13.47 10.56 20.68
N LEU A 343 13.55 11.83 20.32
CA LEU A 343 12.95 12.43 19.14
C LEU A 343 14.04 13.14 18.34
N GLN A 344 14.19 12.78 17.08
CA GLN A 344 15.02 13.53 16.14
C GLN A 344 14.13 14.09 15.03
N ARG A 345 14.29 15.38 14.77
CA ARG A 345 13.66 16.05 13.64
C ARG A 345 14.72 16.68 12.75
N ASP A 346 14.54 16.53 11.45
CA ASP A 346 15.32 17.18 10.42
C ASP A 346 14.41 18.18 9.71
N SER A 347 14.62 19.48 9.97
CA SER A 347 13.70 20.51 9.51
C SER A 347 14.32 21.56 8.59
N LYS A 348 13.50 22.04 7.66
CA LYS A 348 13.81 23.07 6.67
C LYS A 348 12.81 24.20 6.84
N LYS A 349 13.32 25.42 6.92
CA LYS A 349 12.49 26.62 6.95
C LYS A 349 12.16 27.08 5.53
N TYR A 350 10.94 27.53 5.31
CA TYR A 350 10.53 28.16 4.07
C TYR A 350 9.79 29.46 4.33
N ASP A 351 9.95 30.37 3.37
CA ASP A 351 9.26 31.64 3.28
C ASP A 351 8.15 31.52 2.23
N LYS A 352 7.01 32.14 2.49
CA LYS A 352 5.94 32.24 1.50
C LYS A 352 6.20 33.46 0.62
N ALA A 353 6.45 33.23 -0.67
CA ALA A 353 6.52 34.30 -1.65
C ALA A 353 5.14 34.45 -2.31
N ASN A 354 4.44 35.51 -1.94
CA ASN A 354 3.14 35.86 -2.50
C ASN A 354 3.34 36.65 -3.80
N ASP A 355 2.32 36.64 -4.66
CA ASP A 355 2.25 37.51 -5.86
C ASP A 355 3.31 37.24 -6.93
N THR A 356 3.68 35.95 -7.11
CA THR A 356 4.56 35.54 -8.22
C THR A 356 3.75 35.22 -9.48
N MET A 357 4.41 35.19 -10.65
CA MET A 357 3.81 34.79 -11.93
C MET A 357 3.21 33.36 -11.91
N HIS A 358 3.50 32.57 -10.86
CA HIS A 358 3.00 31.22 -10.64
C HIS A 358 2.04 31.12 -9.42
N GLY A 359 1.58 32.25 -8.88
CA GLY A 359 0.77 32.33 -7.66
C GLY A 359 1.62 32.33 -6.38
N ASP A 360 1.00 32.01 -5.24
CA ASP A 360 1.72 31.90 -3.96
C ASP A 360 2.61 30.65 -3.96
N ILE A 361 3.93 30.85 -3.87
CA ILE A 361 4.92 29.76 -3.87
C ILE A 361 5.67 29.69 -2.54
N LYS A 362 6.04 28.48 -2.12
CA LYS A 362 6.94 28.25 -0.98
C LYS A 362 8.38 28.29 -1.47
N VAL A 363 9.19 29.19 -0.92
CA VAL A 363 10.62 29.31 -1.22
C VAL A 363 11.39 28.90 0.02
N PHE A 364 12.17 27.82 -0.04
CA PHE A 364 13.01 27.47 1.10
C PHE A 364 14.06 28.57 1.32
N ARG A 365 14.20 29.00 2.57
CA ARG A 365 15.06 30.12 2.92
C ARG A 365 16.53 29.74 2.67
N TYR A 366 17.26 30.59 1.95
CA TYR A 366 18.71 30.44 1.79
C TYR A 366 19.42 30.77 3.11
N PRO A 367 20.50 30.06 3.48
CA PRO A 367 21.07 28.86 2.87
C PRO A 367 20.18 27.64 3.13
N TRP A 368 20.11 26.70 2.17
CA TRP A 368 19.28 25.48 2.17
C TRP A 368 19.71 24.47 3.27
N GLU A 369 19.72 24.92 4.51
CA GLU A 369 20.21 24.21 5.68
C GLU A 369 19.11 23.31 6.24
N VAL A 370 19.46 22.03 6.42
CA VAL A 370 18.66 21.10 7.21
C VAL A 370 19.12 21.22 8.65
N LYS A 371 18.25 21.75 9.52
CA LYS A 371 18.52 21.82 10.95
C LYS A 371 18.08 20.52 11.62
N ARG A 372 19.05 19.68 11.96
CA ARG A 372 18.84 18.50 12.80
C ARG A 372 18.70 18.93 14.25
N ARG A 373 17.58 18.62 14.89
CA ARG A 373 17.38 18.81 16.33
C ARG A 373 17.06 17.48 16.98
N GLN A 374 17.69 17.24 18.11
CA GLN A 374 17.51 16.04 18.91
C GLN A 374 16.90 16.46 20.25
N TRP A 375 15.97 15.65 20.75
CA TRP A 375 15.27 15.86 22.00
C TRP A 375 15.19 14.54 22.75
N PHE A 376 15.46 14.59 24.04
CA PHE A 376 15.24 13.47 24.94
C PHE A 376 14.35 13.93 26.09
N GLY A 377 13.21 13.26 26.27
CA GLY A 377 12.23 13.65 27.27
C GLY A 377 10.84 13.12 26.97
N PRO A 378 9.79 13.80 27.45
CA PRO A 378 8.41 13.45 27.12
C PRO A 378 8.21 13.53 25.60
N THR A 379 7.83 12.41 24.99
CA THR A 379 7.66 12.31 23.53
C THR A 379 6.30 11.73 23.15
N SER A 380 5.57 11.14 24.09
CA SER A 380 4.23 10.59 23.82
C SER A 380 3.29 10.85 25.01
N ALA A 381 2.08 11.30 24.70
CA ALA A 381 0.98 11.40 25.65
C ALA A 381 -0.32 11.05 24.91
N LYS A 382 -1.08 10.07 25.39
CA LYS A 382 -2.33 9.65 24.76
C LYS A 382 -3.44 9.42 25.76
N ILE A 383 -4.65 9.84 25.37
CA ILE A 383 -5.90 9.47 26.02
C ILE A 383 -6.74 8.76 24.95
N SER A 384 -6.72 7.43 24.94
CA SER A 384 -7.27 6.64 23.85
C SER A 384 -8.60 5.99 24.22
N LEU A 385 -9.62 6.22 23.39
CA LEU A 385 -10.86 5.43 23.41
C LEU A 385 -10.61 4.13 22.65
N VAL A 386 -10.81 3.01 23.33
CA VAL A 386 -10.52 1.66 22.83
C VAL A 386 -11.82 0.90 22.60
N TRP A 387 -12.08 0.52 21.37
CA TRP A 387 -13.22 -0.31 20.97
C TRP A 387 -12.77 -1.74 20.69
N LEU A 388 -13.21 -2.69 21.53
CA LEU A 388 -13.01 -4.12 21.29
C LEU A 388 -14.04 -4.65 20.29
N LEU A 389 -13.53 -5.26 19.21
CA LEU A 389 -14.34 -6.00 18.26
C LEU A 389 -14.27 -7.50 18.58
N ASN A 390 -15.38 -8.04 19.07
CA ASN A 390 -15.54 -9.45 19.38
C ASN A 390 -16.16 -10.20 18.20
N LYS A 391 -15.53 -11.29 17.76
CA LYS A 391 -16.16 -12.23 16.82
C LYS A 391 -17.02 -13.21 17.61
N LYS A 392 -18.30 -13.31 17.26
CA LYS A 392 -19.13 -14.44 17.70
C LYS A 392 -18.72 -15.65 16.87
N THR A 393 -18.06 -16.62 17.49
CA THR A 393 -17.76 -17.91 16.86
C THR A 393 -18.56 -18.99 17.57
N VAL A 394 -19.48 -19.63 16.86
CA VAL A 394 -20.19 -20.82 17.33
C VAL A 394 -19.24 -21.99 17.13
N LYS A 395 -18.76 -22.57 18.23
CA LYS A 395 -17.96 -23.80 18.21
C LYS A 395 -18.95 -24.95 18.37
N LYS A 396 -19.10 -25.82 17.37
CA LYS A 396 -19.67 -27.16 17.58
C LYS A 396 -18.59 -28.00 18.23
N GLU A 397 -18.73 -28.33 19.50
CA GLU A 397 -17.85 -29.33 20.12
C GLU A 397 -18.26 -30.71 19.61
N GLY A 398 -17.26 -31.45 19.13
CA GLY A 398 -17.39 -32.87 18.83
C GLY A 398 -17.66 -33.62 20.13
N GLY A 399 -18.74 -34.39 20.14
CA GLY A 399 -19.01 -35.34 21.19
C GLY A 399 -18.05 -36.51 21.08
N VAL A 400 -17.28 -36.74 22.14
CA VAL A 400 -16.76 -38.06 22.46
C VAL A 400 -17.95 -38.92 22.88
N LYS A 401 -18.27 -39.93 22.08
CA LYS A 401 -18.49 -41.32 22.50
C LYS A 401 -18.68 -42.18 21.26
#